data_AF-A0A528XPE2-F1
#
_entry.id   AF-A0A528XPE2-F1
#
_cell.length_a   1.000
_cell.length_b   1.000
_cell.length_c   1.000
_cell.angle_alpha   90.00
_cell.angle_beta   90.00
_cell.angle_gamma   90.00
#
_symmetry.space_group_name_H-M   'P 1'
#
loop_
_entity.id
_entity.type
_entity.pdbx_description
1 polymer ?
#
loop_
_entity_poly.entity_id
_entity_poly.type
_entity_poly.pdbx_seq_one_letter_code
_entity_poly.pdbx_strand_id
1 'polypeptide(L)'
;MAPYSSASEPIPSVELALITGSASWGLAFPEDVPVAGVEVLARDVAFDTPYGRTENWKLLAFDGSITSDRRPRRALCMYSHGNPRDEVDHACHRRAFWVLREAGVKRVIACSTVGSVNRAIRKGDLVIAADIIEPTQTPYSLLPGRQKFDASGKQIVCSTCAAILAGTAGRLWPAEGRVHGIEQGLVAGHVYGPRLTTPAEAIMFRTLGADFINHSIAPEATLAREIGACFTPCA
;
A
#
# COMPACT_ATOMS: atom_id res chain seq x y z
N MET A 1 -13.73 -4.91 -24.78
CA MET A 1 -13.68 -3.96 -23.65
C MET A 1 -15.11 -3.55 -23.36
N ALA A 2 -15.67 -3.96 -22.22
CA ALA A 2 -16.98 -3.47 -21.80
C ALA A 2 -16.85 -1.96 -21.51
N PRO A 3 -17.84 -1.13 -21.90
CA PRO A 3 -17.79 0.30 -21.62
C PRO A 3 -17.76 0.53 -20.11
N TYR A 4 -16.81 1.32 -19.63
CA TYR A 4 -16.75 1.76 -18.24
C TYR A 4 -18.09 2.40 -17.86
N SER A 5 -18.67 1.96 -16.75
CA SER A 5 -19.88 2.58 -16.19
C SER A 5 -19.62 4.06 -15.92
N SER A 6 -20.39 4.95 -16.53
CA SER A 6 -20.22 6.40 -16.41
C SER A 6 -20.67 6.95 -15.05
N ALA A 7 -21.40 6.16 -14.25
CA ALA A 7 -21.91 6.58 -12.95
C ALA A 7 -20.92 6.23 -11.82
N SER A 8 -20.65 7.19 -10.94
CA SER A 8 -19.94 6.93 -9.67
C SER A 8 -20.76 5.97 -8.81
N GLU A 9 -20.14 4.90 -8.33
CA GLU A 9 -20.78 4.00 -7.36
C GLU A 9 -20.78 4.64 -5.96
N PRO A 10 -21.75 4.30 -5.08
CA PRO A 10 -21.69 4.72 -3.70
C PRO A 10 -20.49 4.08 -3.00
N ILE A 11 -19.73 4.87 -2.23
CA ILE A 11 -18.56 4.38 -1.50
C ILE A 11 -19.02 3.40 -0.41
N PRO A 12 -18.54 2.14 -0.42
CA PRO A 12 -18.94 1.15 0.57
C PRO A 12 -18.29 1.43 1.92
N SER A 13 -18.98 1.11 3.02
CA SER A 13 -18.37 1.13 4.35
C SER A 13 -17.50 -0.12 4.55
N VAL A 14 -16.19 0.08 4.71
CA VAL A 14 -15.20 -0.99 4.94
C VAL A 14 -14.09 -0.51 5.87
N GLU A 15 -13.54 -1.41 6.69
CA GLU A 15 -12.47 -1.08 7.63
C GLU A 15 -11.06 -1.42 7.12
N LEU A 16 -10.96 -2.19 6.03
CA LEU A 16 -9.70 -2.68 5.46
C LEU A 16 -9.53 -2.17 4.03
N ALA A 17 -8.31 -1.75 3.72
CA ALA A 17 -7.87 -1.45 2.37
C ALA A 17 -6.61 -2.22 2.00
N LEU A 18 -6.58 -2.71 0.76
CA LEU A 18 -5.41 -3.31 0.12
C LEU A 18 -4.96 -2.39 -1.02
N ILE A 19 -3.74 -1.88 -0.91
CA ILE A 19 -3.11 -1.07 -1.95
C ILE A 19 -2.07 -1.94 -2.64
N THR A 20 -2.36 -2.33 -3.88
CA THR A 20 -1.47 -3.17 -4.68
C THR A 20 -0.67 -2.30 -5.63
N GLY A 21 0.66 -2.40 -5.59
CA GLY A 21 1.58 -1.69 -6.48
C GLY A 21 2.21 -2.64 -7.51
N SER A 22 3.38 -2.27 -8.03
CA SER A 22 4.07 -3.03 -9.08
C SER A 22 4.33 -4.51 -8.77
N ALA A 23 4.33 -4.90 -7.49
CA ALA A 23 4.44 -6.30 -7.07
C ALA A 23 3.25 -7.17 -7.54
N SER A 24 2.11 -6.54 -7.86
CA SER A 24 0.92 -7.18 -8.42
C SER A 24 0.67 -6.78 -9.88
N TRP A 25 1.62 -6.14 -10.59
CA TRP A 25 1.39 -5.68 -11.97
C TRP A 25 1.05 -6.83 -12.92
N GLY A 26 1.73 -7.96 -12.75
CA GLY A 26 1.56 -9.16 -13.59
C GLY A 26 0.44 -10.10 -13.16
N LEU A 27 -0.38 -9.74 -12.16
CA LEU A 27 -1.44 -10.61 -11.64
C LEU A 27 -2.71 -9.83 -11.27
N ALA A 28 -3.88 -10.38 -11.57
CA ALA A 28 -5.16 -9.90 -11.10
C ALA A 28 -5.42 -10.46 -9.69
N PHE A 29 -5.05 -9.71 -8.66
CA PHE A 29 -5.35 -10.10 -7.28
C PHE A 29 -6.84 -9.83 -6.95
N PRO A 30 -7.57 -10.78 -6.32
CA PRO A 30 -7.18 -12.15 -5.96
C PRO A 30 -7.49 -13.23 -7.02
N GLU A 31 -8.06 -12.89 -8.18
CA GLU A 31 -8.54 -13.83 -9.20
C GLU A 31 -7.48 -14.81 -9.70
N ASP A 32 -6.24 -14.37 -9.90
CA ASP A 32 -5.13 -15.20 -10.38
C ASP A 32 -4.44 -15.99 -9.24
N VAL A 33 -4.78 -15.69 -7.99
CA VAL A 33 -4.25 -16.36 -6.79
C VAL A 33 -5.42 -16.75 -5.89
N PRO A 34 -6.30 -17.67 -6.33
CA PRO A 34 -7.53 -17.97 -5.62
C PRO A 34 -7.23 -18.45 -4.20
N VAL A 35 -7.79 -17.74 -3.22
CA VAL A 35 -7.72 -18.10 -1.80
C VAL A 35 -9.13 -18.48 -1.36
N ALA A 36 -9.28 -19.70 -0.81
CA ALA A 36 -10.55 -20.15 -0.26
C ALA A 36 -11.08 -19.14 0.79
N GLY A 37 -12.35 -18.77 0.69
CA GLY A 37 -12.97 -17.77 1.56
C GLY A 37 -12.74 -16.32 1.13
N VAL A 38 -12.15 -16.06 -0.04
CA VAL A 38 -12.04 -14.70 -0.63
C VAL A 38 -12.86 -14.62 -1.92
N GLU A 39 -13.70 -13.59 -2.03
CA GLU A 39 -14.57 -13.36 -3.19
C GLU A 39 -14.45 -11.90 -3.69
N VAL A 40 -14.52 -11.71 -5.00
CA VAL A 40 -14.62 -10.37 -5.63
C VAL A 40 -16.10 -10.03 -5.82
N LEU A 41 -16.63 -9.13 -5.00
CA LEU A 41 -18.03 -8.69 -5.07
C LEU A 41 -18.29 -7.69 -6.20
N ALA A 42 -17.31 -6.82 -6.46
CA ALA A 42 -17.36 -5.83 -7.52
C ALA A 42 -15.94 -5.57 -8.04
N ARG A 43 -15.82 -5.27 -9.33
CA ARG A 43 -14.56 -4.99 -10.03
C ARG A 43 -14.73 -3.81 -10.97
N ASP A 44 -13.61 -3.19 -11.30
CA ASP A 44 -13.56 -2.04 -12.21
C ASP A 44 -14.45 -0.88 -11.70
N VAL A 45 -14.59 -0.79 -10.37
CA VAL A 45 -15.38 0.23 -9.68
C VAL A 45 -14.67 1.58 -9.77
N ALA A 46 -15.46 2.65 -9.92
CA ALA A 46 -14.98 4.01 -9.98
C ALA A 46 -15.72 4.92 -8.99
N PHE A 47 -14.99 5.88 -8.44
CA PHE A 47 -15.49 6.88 -7.51
C PHE A 47 -15.06 8.27 -7.94
N ASP A 48 -16.00 9.21 -7.89
CA ASP A 48 -15.70 10.63 -8.05
C ASP A 48 -15.24 11.22 -6.71
N THR A 49 -14.16 12.00 -6.75
CA THR A 49 -13.61 12.68 -5.56
C THR A 49 -13.40 14.16 -5.86
N PRO A 50 -13.29 15.02 -4.84
CA PRO A 50 -12.90 16.43 -5.02
C PRO A 50 -11.54 16.63 -5.70
N TYR A 51 -10.73 15.57 -5.86
CA TYR A 51 -9.41 15.61 -6.48
C TYR A 51 -9.36 14.91 -7.85
N GLY A 52 -10.53 14.59 -8.41
CA GLY A 52 -10.68 13.86 -9.67
C GLY A 52 -11.20 12.43 -9.47
N ARG A 53 -11.53 11.77 -10.59
CA ARG A 53 -12.03 10.39 -10.60
C ARG A 53 -10.93 9.39 -10.27
N THR A 54 -11.28 8.34 -9.55
CA THR A 54 -10.41 7.20 -9.25
C THR A 54 -11.11 5.92 -9.68
N GLU A 55 -10.40 5.04 -10.37
CA GLU A 55 -10.97 3.88 -11.07
C GLU A 55 -10.28 2.58 -10.61
N ASN A 56 -10.53 1.46 -11.29
CA ASN A 56 -9.85 0.18 -11.05
C ASN A 56 -9.90 -0.31 -9.59
N TRP A 57 -10.98 0.03 -8.88
CA TRP A 57 -11.25 -0.49 -7.55
C TRP A 57 -11.91 -1.86 -7.63
N LYS A 58 -11.65 -2.66 -6.60
CA LYS A 58 -12.37 -3.91 -6.33
C LYS A 58 -12.94 -3.85 -4.93
N LEU A 59 -14.15 -4.40 -4.77
CA LEU A 59 -14.71 -4.72 -3.46
C LEU A 59 -14.54 -6.20 -3.21
N LEU A 60 -13.77 -6.54 -2.17
CA LEU A 60 -13.50 -7.92 -1.79
C LEU A 60 -14.32 -8.30 -0.57
N ALA A 61 -14.77 -9.55 -0.50
CA ALA A 61 -15.33 -10.17 0.67
C ALA A 61 -14.40 -11.27 1.19
N PHE A 62 -14.31 -11.36 2.52
CA PHE A 62 -13.61 -12.40 3.25
C PHE A 62 -14.65 -13.13 4.11
N ASP A 63 -14.76 -14.43 3.90
CA ASP A 63 -15.67 -15.28 4.66
C ASP A 63 -15.25 -15.39 6.13
N GLY A 64 -16.22 -15.62 7.01
CA GLY A 64 -15.95 -15.82 8.43
C GLY A 64 -15.02 -17.00 8.72
N SER A 65 -14.96 -18.02 7.86
CA SER A 65 -14.06 -19.17 8.05
C SER A 65 -12.58 -18.81 8.08
N ILE A 66 -12.18 -17.69 7.45
CA ILE A 66 -10.79 -17.23 7.38
C ILE A 66 -10.49 -16.04 8.29
N THR A 67 -11.45 -15.56 9.07
CA THR A 67 -11.25 -14.47 10.03
C THR A 67 -11.13 -15.00 11.46
N SER A 68 -10.32 -14.33 12.28
CA SER A 68 -10.03 -14.77 13.65
C SER A 68 -11.26 -14.78 14.56
N ASP A 69 -12.22 -13.89 14.31
CA ASP A 69 -13.46 -13.75 15.10
C ASP A 69 -14.67 -14.43 14.43
N ARG A 70 -14.45 -15.20 13.36
CA ARG A 70 -15.46 -15.92 12.59
C ARG A 70 -16.54 -15.03 11.96
N ARG A 71 -16.28 -13.74 11.80
CA ARG A 71 -17.20 -12.78 11.19
C ARG A 71 -16.71 -12.39 9.80
N PRO A 72 -17.61 -12.25 8.81
CA PRO A 72 -17.21 -11.81 7.48
C PRO A 72 -16.60 -10.41 7.52
N ARG A 73 -15.74 -10.12 6.55
CA ARG A 73 -15.12 -8.80 6.35
C ARG A 73 -15.20 -8.39 4.90
N ARG A 74 -15.10 -7.10 4.65
CA ARG A 74 -14.97 -6.54 3.31
C ARG A 74 -13.74 -5.64 3.26
N ALA A 75 -13.14 -5.54 2.08
CA ALA A 75 -12.04 -4.62 1.84
C ALA A 75 -12.19 -3.93 0.49
N LEU A 76 -11.75 -2.68 0.43
CA LEU A 76 -11.47 -2.03 -0.83
C LEU A 76 -10.06 -2.41 -1.27
N CYS A 77 -9.91 -2.83 -2.51
CA CYS A 77 -8.62 -3.13 -3.11
C CYS A 77 -8.42 -2.23 -4.33
N MET A 78 -7.25 -1.62 -4.44
CA MET A 78 -6.90 -0.81 -5.62
C MET A 78 -5.51 -1.13 -6.12
N TYR A 79 -5.27 -0.82 -7.40
CA TYR A 79 -3.95 -0.80 -7.99
C TYR A 79 -3.38 0.62 -8.00
N SER A 80 -2.29 0.89 -7.28
CA SER A 80 -1.77 2.24 -7.04
C SER A 80 -0.94 2.82 -8.18
N HIS A 81 -0.30 1.99 -8.99
CA HIS A 81 0.46 2.49 -10.13
C HIS A 81 -0.46 2.73 -11.33
N GLY A 82 -0.77 3.99 -11.58
CA GLY A 82 -1.71 4.32 -12.66
C GLY A 82 -3.10 3.97 -12.24
N ASN A 83 -3.77 4.98 -11.71
CA ASN A 83 -5.21 4.92 -11.58
C ASN A 83 -5.84 6.09 -12.35
N PRO A 84 -6.18 5.88 -13.65
CA PRO A 84 -6.24 4.60 -14.39
C PRO A 84 -4.87 3.99 -14.81
N ARG A 85 -4.82 2.67 -15.11
CA ARG A 85 -3.58 1.86 -15.33
C ARG A 85 -2.82 2.17 -16.64
N ASP A 86 -2.60 3.45 -16.95
CA ASP A 86 -1.94 3.91 -18.18
C ASP A 86 -0.59 4.60 -17.93
N GLU A 87 -0.38 5.21 -16.76
CA GLU A 87 0.87 5.88 -16.40
C GLU A 87 1.21 5.80 -14.90
N VAL A 88 2.43 6.16 -14.48
CA VAL A 88 2.75 6.26 -13.04
C VAL A 88 2.29 7.63 -12.52
N ASP A 89 1.20 7.65 -11.75
CA ASP A 89 0.66 8.85 -11.10
C ASP A 89 0.70 8.72 -9.57
N HIS A 90 1.64 9.40 -8.90
CA HIS A 90 1.68 9.44 -7.44
C HIS A 90 0.58 10.33 -6.82
N ALA A 91 -0.03 11.25 -7.59
CA ALA A 91 -1.16 12.05 -7.11
C ALA A 91 -2.43 11.20 -6.94
N CYS A 92 -2.49 10.01 -7.54
CA CYS A 92 -3.60 9.08 -7.40
C CYS A 92 -3.87 8.71 -5.93
N HIS A 93 -2.83 8.68 -5.09
CA HIS A 93 -2.96 8.39 -3.67
C HIS A 93 -3.88 9.39 -2.98
N ARG A 94 -3.89 10.67 -3.39
CA ARG A 94 -4.80 11.67 -2.81
C ARG A 94 -6.27 11.32 -3.09
N ARG A 95 -6.59 10.96 -4.33
CA ARG A 95 -7.93 10.52 -4.73
C ARG A 95 -8.32 9.26 -3.96
N ALA A 96 -7.40 8.31 -3.90
CA ALA A 96 -7.64 7.02 -3.26
C ALA A 96 -7.87 7.14 -1.75
N PHE A 97 -6.99 7.80 -1.02
CA PHE A 97 -7.13 7.93 0.42
C PHE A 97 -8.32 8.81 0.82
N TRP A 98 -8.78 9.71 -0.05
CA TRP A 98 -10.08 10.36 0.14
C TRP A 98 -11.21 9.33 0.15
N VAL A 99 -11.27 8.43 -0.85
CA VAL A 99 -12.26 7.32 -0.86
C VAL A 99 -12.13 6.43 0.36
N LEU A 100 -10.90 6.06 0.76
CA LEU A 100 -10.67 5.23 1.94
C LEU A 100 -11.14 5.91 3.24
N ARG A 101 -11.01 7.25 3.33
CA ARG A 101 -11.54 8.03 4.45
C ARG A 101 -13.05 7.97 4.50
N GLU A 102 -13.72 8.25 3.37
CA GLU A 102 -15.19 8.21 3.28
C GLU A 102 -15.74 6.80 3.53
N ALA A 103 -15.00 5.76 3.13
CA ALA A 103 -15.33 4.36 3.40
C ALA A 103 -15.18 3.97 4.89
N GLY A 104 -14.47 4.77 5.69
CA GLY A 104 -14.23 4.49 7.11
C GLY A 104 -13.05 3.54 7.38
N VAL A 105 -12.10 3.42 6.44
CA VAL A 105 -10.96 2.50 6.57
C VAL A 105 -10.13 2.79 7.82
N LYS A 106 -9.73 1.72 8.51
CA LYS A 106 -8.89 1.75 9.71
C LYS A 106 -7.57 1.01 9.55
N ARG A 107 -7.44 0.16 8.53
CA ARG A 107 -6.20 -0.58 8.25
C ARG A 107 -5.90 -0.57 6.76
N VAL A 108 -4.67 -0.19 6.41
CA VAL A 108 -4.13 -0.20 5.06
C VAL A 108 -2.96 -1.18 5.01
N ILE A 109 -3.04 -2.14 4.11
CA ILE A 109 -1.91 -3.00 3.73
C ILE A 109 -1.49 -2.60 2.33
N ALA A 110 -0.23 -2.22 2.15
CA ALA A 110 0.32 -1.82 0.86
C ALA A 110 1.42 -2.78 0.43
N CYS A 111 1.40 -3.18 -0.84
CA CYS A 111 2.42 -4.03 -1.45
C CYS A 111 3.05 -3.31 -2.63
N SER A 112 4.38 -3.31 -2.73
CA SER A 112 5.10 -2.62 -3.82
C SER A 112 6.39 -3.36 -4.18
N THR A 113 7.05 -3.02 -5.29
CA THR A 113 8.43 -3.49 -5.55
C THR A 113 9.44 -2.51 -5.00
N VAL A 114 10.63 -2.98 -4.63
CA VAL A 114 11.71 -2.15 -4.09
C VAL A 114 13.07 -2.45 -4.74
N GLY A 115 13.98 -1.47 -4.66
CA GLY A 115 15.40 -1.65 -4.99
C GLY A 115 16.24 -1.70 -3.72
N SER A 116 16.87 -2.84 -3.43
CA SER A 116 17.70 -2.97 -2.23
C SER A 116 19.01 -2.16 -2.33
N VAL A 117 19.37 -1.47 -1.25
CA VAL A 117 20.72 -0.93 -1.01
C VAL A 117 21.46 -1.66 0.12
N ASN A 118 20.78 -2.62 0.76
CA ASN A 118 21.33 -3.55 1.74
C ASN A 118 21.60 -4.92 1.12
N ARG A 119 22.87 -5.34 1.09
CA ARG A 119 23.29 -6.62 0.50
C ARG A 119 22.70 -7.86 1.18
N ALA A 120 22.19 -7.72 2.41
CA ALA A 120 21.50 -8.79 3.11
C ALA A 120 20.12 -9.09 2.51
N ILE A 121 19.49 -8.13 1.80
CA ILE A 121 18.21 -8.30 1.11
C ILE A 121 18.50 -8.72 -0.34
N ARG A 122 18.00 -9.88 -0.74
CA ARG A 122 18.19 -10.47 -2.08
C ARG A 122 16.89 -10.45 -2.86
N LYS A 123 17.00 -10.54 -4.19
CA LYS A 123 15.83 -10.72 -5.07
C LYS A 123 15.05 -11.96 -4.63
N GLY A 124 13.73 -11.82 -4.50
CA GLY A 124 12.83 -12.89 -4.06
C GLY A 124 12.62 -12.94 -2.55
N ASP A 125 13.39 -12.19 -1.76
CA ASP A 125 13.03 -11.95 -0.37
C ASP A 125 11.80 -11.04 -0.29
N LEU A 126 10.97 -11.26 0.74
CA LEU A 126 9.91 -10.35 1.16
C LEU A 126 10.42 -9.47 2.29
N VAL A 127 10.11 -8.18 2.28
CA VAL A 127 10.54 -7.21 3.29
C VAL A 127 9.33 -6.44 3.83
N ILE A 128 9.26 -6.33 5.15
CA ILE A 128 8.27 -5.50 5.83
C ILE A 128 9.02 -4.33 6.47
N ALA A 129 8.80 -3.12 5.95
CA ALA A 129 9.48 -1.92 6.46
C ALA A 129 9.08 -1.68 7.92
N ALA A 130 10.03 -1.30 8.76
CA ALA A 130 9.77 -0.82 10.11
C ALA A 130 9.59 0.70 10.15
N ASP A 131 10.26 1.42 9.25
CA ASP A 131 10.20 2.88 9.18
C ASP A 131 10.50 3.41 7.77
N ILE A 132 10.40 4.73 7.60
CA ILE A 132 10.54 5.42 6.32
C ILE A 132 11.45 6.64 6.47
N ILE A 133 12.39 6.80 5.54
CA ILE A 133 13.14 8.05 5.33
C ILE A 133 12.59 8.71 4.07
N GLU A 134 11.91 9.85 4.24
CA GLU A 134 11.50 10.74 3.17
C GLU A 134 12.25 12.08 3.33
N PRO A 135 13.35 12.33 2.60
CA PRO A 135 14.05 13.62 2.65
C PRO A 135 13.25 14.74 1.98
N THR A 136 12.33 14.35 1.10
CA THR A 136 11.33 15.25 0.49
C THR A 136 10.10 15.29 1.36
N GLN A 137 9.18 16.21 1.05
CA GLN A 137 7.94 16.32 1.80
C GLN A 137 6.78 15.85 0.90
N THR A 138 6.00 14.87 1.36
CA THR A 138 4.86 14.31 0.61
C THR A 138 3.88 15.40 0.12
N PRO A 139 3.71 15.65 -1.20
CA PRO A 139 2.97 16.81 -1.69
C PRO A 139 1.44 16.66 -1.63
N TYR A 140 0.92 15.46 -1.33
CA TYR A 140 -0.47 15.06 -1.57
C TYR A 140 -1.38 15.01 -0.33
N SER A 141 -1.37 16.03 0.54
CA SER A 141 -2.19 16.02 1.77
C SER A 141 -3.70 16.13 1.52
N LEU A 142 -4.50 15.41 2.32
CA LEU A 142 -5.94 15.53 2.47
C LEU A 142 -6.35 16.60 3.50
N LEU A 143 -5.44 16.98 4.40
CA LEU A 143 -5.73 17.95 5.44
C LEU A 143 -5.65 19.39 4.91
N PRO A 144 -6.62 20.27 5.24
CA PRO A 144 -6.66 21.62 4.71
C PRO A 144 -5.51 22.46 5.26
N GLY A 145 -4.61 22.89 4.38
CA GLY A 145 -3.43 23.64 4.80
C GLY A 145 -2.42 22.77 5.53
N ARG A 146 -2.02 21.64 4.91
CA ARG A 146 -0.89 20.71 5.16
C ARG A 146 0.05 20.94 6.36
N GLN A 147 0.47 22.17 6.64
CA GLN A 147 1.35 22.51 7.77
C GLN A 147 0.60 22.98 9.04
N LYS A 148 -0.72 22.83 9.08
CA LYS A 148 -1.57 23.20 10.23
C LYS A 148 -1.90 22.02 11.15
N PHE A 149 -1.56 20.80 10.75
CA PHE A 149 -1.92 19.59 11.46
C PHE A 149 -0.69 18.71 11.66
N ASP A 150 -0.54 18.17 12.88
CA ASP A 150 0.57 17.30 13.23
C ASP A 150 0.11 15.83 13.22
N ALA A 151 0.38 15.13 12.12
CA ALA A 151 0.31 13.68 12.09
C ALA A 151 1.62 13.11 12.65
N SER A 152 1.56 12.41 13.79
CA SER A 152 2.77 11.84 14.39
C SER A 152 3.39 10.76 13.50
N GLY A 153 4.67 10.95 13.16
CA GLY A 153 5.49 9.96 12.45
C GLY A 153 6.23 8.99 13.37
N LYS A 154 6.10 9.10 14.70
CA LYS A 154 6.90 8.32 15.68
C LYS A 154 6.80 6.80 15.50
N GLN A 155 5.65 6.33 15.00
CA GLN A 155 5.42 4.95 14.63
C GLN A 155 4.56 4.94 13.36
N ILE A 156 5.19 5.24 12.22
CA ILE A 156 4.49 5.38 10.95
C ILE A 156 3.92 4.05 10.44
N VAL A 157 4.63 2.94 10.72
CA VAL A 157 4.22 1.57 10.42
C VAL A 157 3.52 0.92 11.62
N CYS A 158 2.41 0.22 11.36
CA CYS A 158 1.66 -0.54 12.35
C CYS A 158 2.41 -1.82 12.75
N SER A 159 3.06 -1.79 13.92
CA SER A 159 3.80 -2.94 14.46
C SER A 159 2.97 -4.22 14.60
N THR A 160 1.73 -4.11 15.08
CA THR A 160 0.84 -5.27 15.24
C THR A 160 0.50 -5.94 13.91
N CYS A 161 0.07 -5.17 12.90
CA CYS A 161 -0.28 -5.73 11.60
C CYS A 161 0.96 -6.23 10.86
N ALA A 162 2.09 -5.54 10.99
CA ALA A 162 3.36 -5.96 10.42
C ALA A 162 3.87 -7.28 11.02
N ALA A 163 3.74 -7.49 12.33
CA ALA A 163 4.10 -8.76 12.97
C ALA A 163 3.19 -9.92 12.51
N ILE A 164 1.88 -9.68 12.37
CA ILE A 164 0.93 -10.67 11.82
C ILE A 164 1.32 -11.01 10.37
N LEU A 165 1.66 -10.00 9.58
CA LEU A 165 2.08 -10.18 8.19
C LEU A 165 3.39 -10.98 8.11
N ALA A 166 4.39 -10.64 8.92
CA ALA A 166 5.67 -11.35 9.01
C ALA A 166 5.46 -12.83 9.36
N GLY A 167 4.67 -13.11 10.41
CA GLY A 167 4.37 -14.48 10.82
C GLY A 167 3.59 -15.26 9.75
N THR A 168 2.70 -14.59 9.01
CA THR A 168 1.96 -15.21 7.90
C THR A 168 2.85 -15.49 6.70
N ALA A 169 3.68 -14.51 6.31
CA ALA A 169 4.66 -14.69 5.25
C ALA A 169 5.66 -15.80 5.60
N GLY A 170 6.13 -15.89 6.84
CA GLY A 170 7.05 -16.96 7.27
C GLY A 170 6.49 -18.39 7.11
N ARG A 171 5.17 -18.55 6.99
CA ARG A 171 4.53 -19.86 6.72
C ARG A 171 4.22 -20.09 5.23
N LEU A 172 4.07 -19.02 4.45
CA LEU A 172 3.51 -19.08 3.09
C LEU A 172 4.50 -18.69 1.99
N TRP A 173 5.51 -17.90 2.32
CA TRP A 173 6.47 -17.40 1.34
C TRP A 173 7.33 -18.57 0.83
N PRO A 174 7.70 -18.60 -0.47
CA PRO A 174 8.53 -19.66 -1.03
C PRO A 174 9.82 -19.84 -0.24
N ALA A 175 10.24 -21.09 -0.01
CA ALA A 175 11.40 -21.41 0.83
C ALA A 175 12.72 -20.84 0.27
N GLU A 176 12.76 -20.55 -1.03
CA GLU A 176 13.89 -19.92 -1.71
C GLU A 176 14.05 -18.43 -1.35
N GLY A 177 12.97 -17.78 -0.90
CA GLY A 177 12.95 -16.39 -0.48
C GLY A 177 12.94 -16.25 1.04
N ARG A 178 13.67 -15.28 1.58
CA ARG A 178 13.60 -14.98 3.02
C ARG A 178 12.51 -13.98 3.31
N VAL A 179 11.92 -14.08 4.49
CA VAL A 179 11.01 -13.07 5.03
C VAL A 179 11.80 -12.20 6.01
N HIS A 180 11.93 -10.93 5.68
CA HIS A 180 12.49 -9.92 6.56
C HIS A 180 11.36 -9.21 7.30
N GLY A 181 11.14 -9.61 8.55
CA GLY A 181 10.06 -9.11 9.39
C GLY A 181 10.36 -7.74 9.99
N ILE A 182 9.33 -7.12 10.58
CA ILE A 182 9.44 -5.78 11.17
C ILE A 182 10.42 -5.71 12.34
N GLU A 183 10.64 -6.83 13.04
CA GLU A 183 11.58 -6.93 14.16
C GLU A 183 13.04 -6.64 13.78
N GLN A 184 13.38 -6.75 12.50
CA GLN A 184 14.71 -6.43 12.00
C GLN A 184 14.95 -4.93 11.84
N GLY A 185 13.91 -4.10 11.95
CA GLY A 185 14.05 -2.64 11.94
C GLY A 185 14.45 -2.05 10.59
N LEU A 186 14.18 -2.74 9.48
CA LEU A 186 14.62 -2.31 8.15
C LEU A 186 13.89 -1.03 7.71
N VAL A 187 14.61 -0.08 7.13
CA VAL A 187 14.11 1.26 6.80
C VAL A 187 13.98 1.45 5.29
N ALA A 188 12.81 1.94 4.86
CA ALA A 188 12.55 2.28 3.47
C ALA A 188 12.98 3.72 3.15
N GLY A 189 13.87 3.94 2.20
CA GLY A 189 14.12 5.26 1.61
C GLY A 189 13.10 5.57 0.52
N HIS A 190 12.44 6.72 0.59
CA HIS A 190 11.47 7.14 -0.43
C HIS A 190 12.06 8.13 -1.42
N VAL A 191 11.78 7.91 -2.72
CA VAL A 191 12.02 8.86 -3.81
C VAL A 191 10.88 8.82 -4.82
N TYR A 192 10.48 9.97 -5.36
CA TYR A 192 9.31 10.07 -6.26
C TYR A 192 9.53 9.58 -7.71
N GLY A 193 10.75 9.18 -8.11
CA GLY A 193 11.03 8.85 -9.51
C GLY A 193 10.89 10.05 -10.47
N PRO A 194 10.59 9.86 -11.77
CA PRO A 194 10.36 8.57 -12.45
C PRO A 194 11.65 7.83 -12.79
N ARG A 195 12.80 8.51 -12.74
CA ARG A 195 14.10 7.84 -12.89
C ARG A 195 14.39 7.00 -11.65
N LEU A 196 15.05 5.86 -11.86
CA LEU A 196 15.67 5.14 -10.75
C LEU A 196 16.80 5.97 -10.14
N THR A 197 17.19 5.63 -8.92
CA THR A 197 18.29 6.31 -8.23
C THR A 197 19.63 6.04 -8.90
N THR A 198 20.46 7.08 -8.98
CA THR A 198 21.85 6.96 -9.39
C THR A 198 22.65 6.20 -8.32
N PRO A 199 23.83 5.64 -8.66
CA PRO A 199 24.68 4.99 -7.67
C PRO A 199 25.04 5.90 -6.49
N ALA A 200 25.27 7.20 -6.73
CA ALA A 200 25.57 8.18 -5.69
C ALA A 200 24.39 8.37 -4.72
N GLU A 201 23.16 8.43 -5.25
CA GLU A 201 21.95 8.53 -4.42
C GLU A 201 21.69 7.24 -3.63
N ALA A 202 21.92 6.08 -4.23
CA ALA A 202 21.83 4.81 -3.52
C ALA A 202 22.82 4.74 -2.33
N ILE A 203 24.06 5.24 -2.53
CA ILE A 203 25.04 5.38 -1.45
C ILE A 203 24.55 6.38 -0.39
N MET A 204 23.99 7.52 -0.80
CA MET A 204 23.43 8.52 0.12
C MET A 204 22.31 7.92 0.99
N PHE A 205 21.31 7.26 0.40
CA PHE A 205 20.22 6.62 1.15
C PHE A 205 20.73 5.55 2.13
N ARG A 206 21.66 4.70 1.68
CA ARG A 206 22.30 3.73 2.58
C ARG A 206 23.04 4.41 3.73
N THR A 207 23.68 5.55 3.47
CA THR A 207 24.41 6.34 4.49
C THR A 207 23.45 6.98 5.50
N LEU A 208 22.25 7.38 5.05
CA LEU A 208 21.17 7.86 5.92
C LEU A 208 20.48 6.74 6.70
N GLY A 209 20.83 5.47 6.47
CA GLY A 209 20.29 4.32 7.19
C GLY A 209 19.15 3.60 6.48
N ALA A 210 18.86 3.90 5.21
CA ALA A 210 17.89 3.11 4.43
C ALA A 210 18.48 1.76 4.01
N ASP A 211 17.63 0.73 4.00
CA ASP A 211 17.96 -0.63 3.56
C ASP A 211 17.52 -0.90 2.13
N PHE A 212 16.46 -0.23 1.68
CA PHE A 212 15.92 -0.35 0.33
C PHE A 212 15.23 0.95 -0.07
N ILE A 213 15.04 1.14 -1.37
CA ILE A 213 14.46 2.33 -1.97
C ILE A 213 13.10 1.98 -2.57
N ASN A 214 12.13 2.85 -2.34
CA ASN A 214 10.74 2.71 -2.77
C ASN A 214 10.18 4.01 -3.36
N HIS A 215 9.17 3.92 -4.23
CA HIS A 215 8.59 5.09 -4.91
C HIS A 215 7.16 5.47 -4.49
N SER A 216 6.46 4.71 -3.64
CA SER A 216 5.06 4.99 -3.25
C SER A 216 4.81 5.05 -1.73
N ILE A 217 5.74 4.56 -0.91
CA ILE A 217 5.51 4.30 0.51
C ILE A 217 5.23 5.56 1.33
N ALA A 218 5.92 6.69 1.06
CA ALA A 218 5.76 7.91 1.84
C ALA A 218 4.36 8.55 1.68
N PRO A 219 3.81 8.75 0.46
CA PRO A 219 2.45 9.23 0.33
C PRO A 219 1.42 8.27 0.91
N GLU A 220 1.59 6.96 0.72
CA GLU A 220 0.69 5.96 1.32
C GLU A 220 0.68 6.01 2.86
N ALA A 221 1.86 6.11 3.47
CA ALA A 221 2.01 6.16 4.92
C ALA A 221 1.47 7.45 5.53
N THR A 222 1.79 8.59 4.90
CA THR A 222 1.34 9.92 5.32
C THR A 222 -0.18 10.01 5.26
N LEU A 223 -0.76 9.66 4.12
CA LEU A 223 -2.20 9.71 3.91
C LEU A 223 -2.96 8.72 4.82
N ALA A 224 -2.38 7.55 5.10
CA ALA A 224 -2.95 6.63 6.08
C ALA A 224 -3.05 7.26 7.47
N ARG A 225 -2.01 8.00 7.93
CA ARG A 225 -2.09 8.75 9.19
C ARG A 225 -3.18 9.82 9.15
N GLU A 226 -3.25 10.59 8.06
CA GLU A 226 -4.23 11.68 7.93
C GLU A 226 -5.69 11.20 8.01
N ILE A 227 -5.98 9.98 7.54
CA ILE A 227 -7.33 9.39 7.63
C ILE A 227 -7.56 8.59 8.93
N GLY A 228 -6.55 8.52 9.81
CA GLY A 228 -6.63 7.77 11.07
C GLY A 228 -6.60 6.24 10.91
N ALA A 229 -6.12 5.73 9.78
CA ALA A 229 -5.99 4.29 9.51
C ALA A 229 -4.57 3.82 9.78
N CYS A 230 -4.31 2.65 10.38
CA CYS A 230 -2.95 2.11 10.52
C CYS A 230 -2.37 1.66 9.15
N PHE A 231 -1.05 1.69 8.96
CA PHE A 231 -0.39 1.41 7.68
C PHE A 231 0.62 0.26 7.81
N THR A 232 0.59 -0.70 6.89
CA THR A 232 1.51 -1.85 6.87
C THR A 232 2.05 -2.05 5.46
N PRO A 233 3.31 -1.67 5.19
CA PRO A 233 3.95 -1.89 3.90
C PRO A 233 4.62 -3.28 3.84
N CYS A 234 4.57 -3.92 2.68
CA CYS A 234 5.45 -5.02 2.31
C CYS A 234 5.97 -4.86 0.87
N ALA A 235 7.10 -5.49 0.59
CA ALA A 235 7.72 -5.50 -0.73
C ALA A 235 8.46 -6.80 -1.02
#